data_AF-A0A4Q9VA74-F1
#
_entry.id   AF-A0A4Q9VA74-F1
#
_cell.length_a   1.000
_cell.length_b   1.000
_cell.length_c   1.000
_cell.angle_alpha   90.00
_cell.angle_beta   90.00
_cell.angle_gamma   90.00
#
_symmetry.space_group_name_H-M   'P 1'
#
loop_
_entity.id
_entity.type
_entity.pdbx_description
1 polymer ?
#
loop_
_entity_poly.entity_id
_entity_poly.type
_entity_poly.pdbx_seq_one_letter_code
_entity_poly.pdbx_strand_id
1 'polypeptide(L)'
;MKRTLVRYRNTAFGRFVYRNQKYAPILFFMGGFIFDTLTLGRIDRVYDTVVLCSHMTLLSITLFLYNTVDEDKWEGTFIRRYSEYFPLAIQFFFGALSSAFVIYFFRSVSMSKTLFFFILLVLLLFANEFLKRKISNKYLQFSIYFFISFTFFAFMIPTLIKEMNTFIFIISGLISLGCTLALITFIFRSSPGTRAEISLKKLISLILSIYITINVFYYFNLIPPVPLAMDAGLVAHDVRKINNEYIVTYERNPWYIFWRKHHVTFHRQAGQRVYVFTSVFAPTDLKKSIFHRWKRYNPETGKWEVTDDIDFEVAGGRDRGFRGYTYKNNLREGQWKVEVITEEELILGIVDFEIKNTSQPHKGGMVKRSF
;
A
#
# COMPACT_ATOMS: atom_id res chain seq x y z
N MET A 1 4.23 41.90 16.27
CA MET A 1 3.93 40.98 15.14
C MET A 1 3.68 41.66 13.78
N LYS A 2 2.96 42.79 13.68
CA LYS A 2 2.59 43.37 12.36
C LYS A 2 3.76 43.92 11.51
N ARG A 3 4.81 44.50 12.11
CA ARG A 3 5.95 45.09 11.37
C ARG A 3 6.88 44.06 10.70
N THR A 4 7.11 42.91 11.34
CA THR A 4 7.97 41.83 10.80
C THR A 4 7.31 41.11 9.63
N LEU A 5 5.99 40.85 9.71
CA LEU A 5 5.21 40.29 8.60
C LEU A 5 5.19 41.19 7.36
N VAL A 6 5.07 42.51 7.53
CA VAL A 6 5.13 43.47 6.42
C VAL A 6 6.52 43.50 5.78
N ARG A 7 7.58 43.41 6.59
CA ARG A 7 8.97 43.34 6.11
C ARG A 7 9.23 42.07 5.30
N TYR A 8 8.71 40.93 5.76
CA TYR A 8 8.78 39.66 5.04
C TYR A 8 7.98 39.70 3.73
N ARG A 9 6.79 40.30 3.70
CA ARG A 9 5.97 40.42 2.48
C ARG A 9 6.64 41.25 1.37
N ASN A 10 7.54 42.17 1.74
CA ASN A 10 8.24 43.07 0.82
C ASN A 10 9.60 42.55 0.32
N THR A 11 10.14 41.45 0.89
CA THR A 11 11.34 40.81 0.35
C THR A 11 11.04 40.15 -1.00
N ALA A 12 12.09 39.94 -1.83
CA ALA A 12 11.95 39.23 -3.11
C ALA A 12 11.34 37.83 -2.90
N PHE A 13 11.75 37.14 -1.83
CA PHE A 13 11.20 35.85 -1.43
C PHE A 13 9.74 35.93 -1.01
N GLY A 14 9.35 36.89 -0.15
CA GLY A 14 7.95 37.04 0.28
C GLY A 14 7.00 37.40 -0.86
N ARG A 15 7.44 38.24 -1.82
CA ARG A 15 6.67 38.54 -3.04
C ARG A 15 6.55 37.33 -3.96
N PHE A 16 7.59 36.52 -4.10
CA PHE A 16 7.56 35.27 -4.85
C PHE A 16 6.59 34.25 -4.22
N VAL A 17 6.64 34.06 -2.90
CA VAL A 17 5.74 33.16 -2.16
C VAL A 17 4.28 33.63 -2.27
N TYR A 18 4.02 34.93 -2.11
CA TYR A 18 2.66 35.48 -2.22
C TYR A 18 2.09 35.33 -3.64
N ARG A 19 2.91 35.58 -4.67
CA ARG A 19 2.51 35.41 -6.08
C ARG A 19 2.25 33.94 -6.45
N ASN A 20 2.91 33.00 -5.78
CA ASN A 20 2.76 31.56 -6.01
C ASN A 20 1.94 30.86 -4.91
N GLN A 21 1.21 31.60 -4.07
CA GLN A 21 0.46 31.05 -2.93
C GLN A 21 -0.60 30.02 -3.37
N LYS A 22 -1.08 30.11 -4.62
CA LYS A 22 -1.98 29.11 -5.25
C LYS A 22 -1.37 27.69 -5.28
N TYR A 23 -0.04 27.58 -5.34
CA TYR A 23 0.68 26.29 -5.37
C TYR A 23 1.16 25.84 -3.99
N ALA A 24 1.08 26.69 -2.95
CA ALA A 24 1.54 26.36 -1.62
C ALA A 24 0.91 25.07 -1.06
N PRO A 25 -0.41 24.82 -1.20
CA PRO A 25 -1.00 23.59 -0.70
C PRO A 25 -0.46 22.33 -1.41
N ILE A 26 -0.25 22.40 -2.73
CA ILE A 26 0.36 21.32 -3.52
C ILE A 26 1.81 21.05 -3.06
N LEU A 27 2.60 22.11 -2.80
CA LEU A 27 3.97 21.97 -2.31
C LEU A 27 4.03 21.38 -0.90
N PHE A 28 3.13 21.78 0.00
CA PHE A 28 3.02 21.20 1.34
C PHE A 28 2.60 19.73 1.27
N PHE A 29 1.64 19.40 0.42
CA PHE A 29 1.21 18.03 0.16
C PHE A 29 2.37 17.17 -0.35
N MET A 30 3.09 17.61 -1.39
CA MET A 30 4.26 16.90 -1.92
C MET A 30 5.36 16.77 -0.86
N GLY A 31 5.63 17.82 -0.09
CA GLY A 31 6.60 17.79 1.01
C GLY A 31 6.23 16.78 2.09
N GLY A 32 4.96 16.74 2.50
CA GLY A 32 4.44 15.75 3.44
C GLY A 32 4.58 14.33 2.90
N PHE A 33 4.18 14.09 1.65
CA PHE A 33 4.32 12.78 1.01
C PHE A 33 5.78 12.31 0.90
N ILE A 34 6.71 13.23 0.57
CA ILE A 34 8.15 12.93 0.54
C ILE A 34 8.64 12.61 1.96
N PHE A 35 8.24 13.38 2.96
CA PHE A 35 8.59 13.13 4.36
C PHE A 35 8.09 11.76 4.82
N ASP A 36 6.84 11.40 4.51
CA ASP A 36 6.26 10.10 4.80
C ASP A 36 7.02 8.99 4.09
N THR A 37 7.41 9.19 2.83
CA THR A 37 8.21 8.21 2.07
C THR A 37 9.58 7.96 2.69
N LEU A 38 10.20 9.00 3.29
CA LEU A 38 11.49 8.89 3.95
C LEU A 38 11.40 8.33 5.38
N THR A 39 10.27 8.53 6.06
CA THR A 39 10.09 8.12 7.46
C THR A 39 9.44 6.74 7.60
N LEU A 40 8.48 6.41 6.74
CA LEU A 40 7.78 5.13 6.71
C LEU A 40 8.62 4.09 5.96
N GLY A 41 9.54 3.46 6.69
CA GLY A 41 10.48 2.50 6.14
C GLY A 41 9.93 1.07 6.10
N ARG A 42 9.35 0.61 7.20
CA ARG A 42 8.96 -0.79 7.42
C ARG A 42 7.67 -0.82 8.25
N ILE A 43 6.65 -1.44 7.66
CA ILE A 43 5.29 -1.60 8.18
C ILE A 43 5.26 -2.11 9.63
N ASP A 44 6.19 -2.99 9.99
CA ASP A 44 6.26 -3.67 11.28
C ASP A 44 7.09 -2.94 12.33
N ARG A 45 7.59 -1.73 12.05
CA ARG A 45 8.27 -0.93 13.08
C ARG A 45 7.25 -0.44 14.10
N VAL A 46 7.61 -0.56 15.38
CA VAL A 46 6.83 -0.02 16.50
C VAL A 46 6.53 1.47 16.28
N TYR A 47 7.50 2.22 15.75
CA TYR A 47 7.32 3.62 15.38
C TYR A 47 6.17 3.82 14.37
N ASP A 48 6.23 3.17 13.22
CA ASP A 48 5.20 3.25 12.17
C ASP A 48 3.81 2.85 12.71
N THR A 49 3.74 1.78 13.51
CA THR A 49 2.51 1.32 14.17
C THR A 49 1.94 2.37 15.13
N VAL A 50 2.77 2.93 16.02
CA VAL A 50 2.36 3.96 16.99
C VAL A 50 1.90 5.22 16.27
N VAL A 51 2.61 5.64 15.22
CA VAL A 51 2.26 6.80 14.40
C VAL A 51 0.89 6.61 13.76
N LEU A 52 0.65 5.48 13.08
CA LEU A 52 -0.63 5.21 12.42
C LEU A 52 -1.78 5.12 13.42
N CYS A 53 -1.59 4.40 14.54
CA CYS A 53 -2.59 4.35 15.62
C CYS A 53 -2.91 5.74 16.16
N SER A 54 -1.88 6.56 16.41
CA SER A 54 -2.05 7.92 16.91
C SER A 54 -2.84 8.78 15.91
N HIS A 55 -2.52 8.70 14.62
CA HIS A 55 -3.25 9.44 13.58
C HIS A 55 -4.71 9.00 13.50
N MET A 56 -4.97 7.69 13.54
CA MET A 56 -6.34 7.17 13.49
C MET A 56 -7.16 7.59 14.73
N THR A 57 -6.58 7.50 15.94
CA THR A 57 -7.24 7.93 17.18
C THR A 57 -7.49 9.44 17.19
N LEU A 58 -6.48 10.25 16.85
CA LEU A 58 -6.61 11.72 16.81
C LEU A 58 -7.62 12.16 15.75
N LEU A 59 -7.68 11.47 14.62
CA LEU A 59 -8.70 11.69 13.60
C LEU A 59 -10.10 11.45 14.16
N SER A 60 -10.35 10.32 14.82
CA SER A 60 -11.66 10.02 15.44
C SER A 60 -12.06 11.08 16.47
N ILE A 61 -11.12 11.49 17.33
CA ILE A 61 -11.35 12.52 18.35
C ILE A 61 -11.66 13.87 17.69
N THR A 62 -10.86 14.28 16.71
CA THR A 62 -11.06 15.57 16.03
C THR A 62 -12.38 15.58 15.25
N LEU A 63 -12.77 14.45 14.65
CA LEU A 63 -14.07 14.29 13.97
C LEU A 63 -15.24 14.46 14.95
N PHE A 64 -15.13 13.87 16.14
CA PHE A 64 -16.12 14.00 17.20
C PHE A 64 -16.23 15.45 17.67
N LEU A 65 -15.10 16.10 17.96
CA LEU A 65 -15.08 17.49 18.40
C LEU A 65 -15.65 18.42 17.33
N TYR A 66 -15.25 18.26 16.07
CA TYR A 66 -15.76 19.06 14.95
C TYR A 66 -17.29 18.99 14.82
N ASN A 67 -17.88 17.81 14.97
CA ASN A 67 -19.34 17.65 14.84
C ASN A 67 -20.12 17.99 16.13
N THR A 68 -19.44 18.34 17.22
CA THR A 68 -20.09 18.68 18.50
C THR A 68 -19.77 20.09 19.00
N VAL A 69 -18.82 20.80 18.38
CA VAL A 69 -18.31 22.10 18.88
C VAL A 69 -19.28 23.28 18.76
N ASP A 70 -20.31 23.17 17.92
CA ASP A 70 -21.34 24.19 17.76
C ASP A 70 -22.47 24.08 18.79
N GLU A 71 -22.40 23.10 19.69
CA GLU A 71 -23.35 22.93 20.79
C GLU A 71 -22.95 23.81 22.00
N ASP A 72 -23.95 24.33 22.72
CA ASP A 72 -23.79 25.18 23.92
C ASP A 72 -22.84 24.58 24.96
N LYS A 73 -22.71 23.25 24.96
CA LYS A 73 -21.83 22.47 25.84
C LYS A 73 -20.35 22.91 25.80
N TRP A 74 -19.88 23.50 24.70
CA TRP A 74 -18.49 23.91 24.55
C TRP A 74 -18.28 25.43 24.66
N GLU A 75 -19.33 26.22 24.88
CA GLU A 75 -19.20 27.66 25.06
C GLU A 75 -18.26 28.01 26.22
N GLY A 76 -17.37 28.99 26.01
CA GLY A 76 -16.38 29.42 27.00
C GLY A 76 -15.20 28.45 27.22
N THR A 77 -15.18 27.26 26.61
CA THR A 77 -14.09 26.29 26.77
C THR A 77 -12.92 26.52 25.81
N PHE A 78 -11.76 25.95 26.13
CA PHE A 78 -10.59 25.94 25.23
C PHE A 78 -10.91 25.27 23.88
N ILE A 79 -11.80 24.26 23.86
CA ILE A 79 -12.17 23.53 22.63
C ILE A 79 -12.86 24.43 21.61
N ARG A 80 -13.78 25.31 22.05
CA ARG A 80 -14.44 26.29 21.18
C ARG A 80 -13.45 27.30 20.60
N ARG A 81 -12.41 27.69 21.36
CA ARG A 81 -11.39 28.64 20.90
C ARG A 81 -10.60 28.13 19.68
N TYR A 82 -10.38 26.81 19.57
CA TYR A 82 -9.61 26.21 18.49
C TYR A 82 -10.47 25.51 17.43
N SER A 83 -11.79 25.71 17.46
CA SER A 83 -12.73 25.05 16.55
C SER A 83 -12.45 25.33 15.07
N GLU A 84 -11.95 26.53 14.76
CA GLU A 84 -11.55 26.95 13.41
C GLU A 84 -10.45 26.05 12.80
N TYR A 85 -9.65 25.40 13.65
CA TYR A 85 -8.57 24.51 13.22
C TYR A 85 -8.99 23.06 13.03
N PHE A 86 -10.17 22.64 13.49
CA PHE A 86 -10.61 21.24 13.37
C PHE A 86 -10.72 20.74 11.92
N PRO A 87 -11.26 21.50 10.95
CA PRO A 87 -11.23 21.08 9.54
C PRO A 87 -9.81 20.85 9.01
N LEU A 88 -8.86 21.69 9.41
CA LEU A 88 -7.45 21.58 9.02
C LEU A 88 -6.80 20.34 9.64
N ALA A 89 -7.10 20.06 10.91
CA ALA A 89 -6.63 18.85 11.59
C ALA A 89 -7.21 17.57 10.98
N ILE A 90 -8.51 17.55 10.65
CA ILE A 90 -9.15 16.43 9.93
C ILE A 90 -8.46 16.20 8.59
N GLN A 91 -8.27 17.27 7.80
CA GLN A 91 -7.59 17.19 6.50
C GLN A 91 -6.15 16.69 6.64
N PHE A 92 -5.43 17.13 7.68
CA PHE A 92 -4.08 16.66 7.97
C PHE A 92 -4.06 15.16 8.27
N PHE A 93 -4.87 14.67 9.21
CA PHE A 93 -4.88 13.25 9.56
C PHE A 93 -5.39 12.36 8.42
N PHE A 94 -6.41 12.80 7.66
CA PHE A 94 -6.84 12.11 6.44
C PHE A 94 -5.71 12.02 5.41
N GLY A 95 -5.00 13.12 5.19
CA GLY A 95 -3.88 13.18 4.25
C GLY A 95 -2.75 12.26 4.67
N ALA A 96 -2.32 12.34 5.93
CA ALA A 96 -1.24 11.52 6.48
C ALA A 96 -1.56 10.01 6.43
N LEU A 97 -2.77 9.59 6.81
CA LEU A 97 -3.18 8.18 6.72
C LEU A 97 -3.27 7.71 5.26
N SER A 98 -3.88 8.52 4.39
CA SER A 98 -3.97 8.18 2.96
C SER A 98 -2.60 8.10 2.30
N SER A 99 -1.67 8.99 2.69
CA SER A 99 -0.29 9.02 2.22
C SER A 99 0.44 7.74 2.62
N ALA A 100 0.35 7.36 3.90
CA ALA A 100 0.90 6.11 4.41
C ALA A 100 0.32 4.88 3.67
N PHE A 101 -1.00 4.84 3.45
CA PHE A 101 -1.61 3.74 2.69
C PHE A 101 -1.12 3.69 1.25
N VAL A 102 -1.01 4.83 0.56
CA VAL A 102 -0.42 4.85 -0.79
C VAL A 102 1.00 4.29 -0.78
N ILE A 103 1.84 4.68 0.18
CA ILE A 103 3.23 4.20 0.28
C ILE A 103 3.28 2.69 0.52
N TYR A 104 2.49 2.16 1.45
CA TYR A 104 2.50 0.73 1.78
C TYR A 104 1.86 -0.13 0.67
N PHE A 105 0.73 0.30 0.11
CA PHE A 105 0.06 -0.41 -0.96
C PHE A 105 0.88 -0.36 -2.25
N PHE A 106 1.58 0.74 -2.56
CA PHE A 106 2.41 0.86 -3.76
C PHE A 106 3.44 -0.28 -3.87
N ARG A 107 4.04 -0.68 -2.75
CA ARG A 107 5.02 -1.79 -2.73
C ARG A 107 4.39 -3.14 -3.10
N SER A 108 3.11 -3.32 -2.81
CA SER A 108 2.36 -4.56 -3.02
C SER A 108 1.55 -4.56 -4.33
N VAL A 109 1.57 -3.47 -5.11
CA VAL A 109 0.81 -3.36 -6.35
C VAL A 109 1.53 -4.10 -7.47
N SER A 110 0.80 -5.00 -8.14
CA SER A 110 1.21 -5.60 -9.40
C SER A 110 0.46 -4.91 -10.55
N MET A 111 1.07 -4.86 -11.74
CA MET A 111 0.58 -4.10 -12.91
C MET A 111 -0.75 -4.61 -13.52
N SER A 112 -1.45 -5.54 -12.87
CA SER A 112 -2.66 -6.18 -13.41
C SER A 112 -3.91 -5.83 -12.61
N LYS A 113 -4.23 -6.59 -11.56
CA LYS A 113 -5.54 -6.50 -10.88
C LYS A 113 -5.60 -5.43 -9.79
N THR A 114 -4.50 -5.23 -9.06
CA THR A 114 -4.50 -4.39 -7.86
C THR A 114 -4.28 -2.90 -8.13
N LEU A 115 -3.99 -2.56 -9.39
CA LEU A 115 -3.80 -1.20 -9.87
C LEU A 115 -5.07 -0.34 -9.68
N PHE A 116 -6.26 -0.92 -9.87
CA PHE A 116 -7.52 -0.17 -9.74
C PHE A 116 -7.72 0.36 -8.31
N PHE A 117 -7.53 -0.50 -7.30
CA PHE A 117 -7.62 -0.09 -5.89
C PHE A 117 -6.53 0.93 -5.53
N PHE A 118 -5.32 0.76 -6.07
CA PHE A 118 -4.25 1.72 -5.88
C PHE A 118 -4.59 3.10 -6.46
N ILE A 119 -5.15 3.17 -7.67
CA ILE A 119 -5.63 4.43 -8.26
C ILE A 119 -6.70 5.07 -7.37
N LEU A 120 -7.62 4.28 -6.82
CA LEU A 120 -8.63 4.77 -5.87
C LEU A 120 -7.98 5.43 -4.64
N LEU A 121 -6.96 4.81 -4.04
CA LEU A 121 -6.21 5.39 -2.91
C LEU A 121 -5.52 6.70 -3.30
N VAL A 122 -4.87 6.73 -4.46
CA VAL A 122 -4.20 7.94 -4.97
C VAL A 122 -5.20 9.05 -5.23
N LEU A 123 -6.35 8.74 -5.84
CA LEU A 123 -7.43 9.70 -6.05
C LEU A 123 -7.97 10.24 -4.72
N LEU A 124 -8.13 9.40 -3.71
CA LEU A 124 -8.57 9.81 -2.38
C LEU A 124 -7.54 10.73 -1.69
N LEU A 125 -6.26 10.40 -1.82
CA LEU A 125 -5.15 11.22 -1.33
C LEU A 125 -5.14 12.60 -2.01
N PHE A 126 -5.28 12.69 -3.33
CA PHE A 126 -5.38 13.98 -4.04
C PHE A 126 -6.69 14.71 -3.77
N ALA A 127 -7.81 13.98 -3.67
CA ALA A 127 -9.10 14.56 -3.35
C ALA A 127 -9.06 15.27 -2.01
N ASN A 128 -8.31 14.73 -1.03
CA ASN A 128 -8.13 15.34 0.30
C ASN A 128 -7.65 16.79 0.23
N GLU A 129 -6.82 17.15 -0.75
CA GLU A 129 -6.36 18.53 -0.93
C GLU A 129 -7.50 19.50 -1.29
N PHE A 130 -8.48 19.01 -2.05
CA PHE A 130 -9.65 19.78 -2.48
C PHE A 130 -10.82 19.72 -1.47
N LEU A 131 -10.68 18.97 -0.37
CA LEU A 131 -11.75 18.73 0.60
C LEU A 131 -12.01 19.91 1.55
N LYS A 132 -11.15 20.93 1.64
CA LYS A 132 -11.29 22.01 2.63
C LYS A 132 -12.69 22.65 2.68
N ARG A 133 -13.37 22.82 1.54
CA ARG A 133 -14.73 23.38 1.47
C ARG A 133 -15.85 22.33 1.53
N LYS A 134 -15.53 21.05 1.40
CA LYS A 134 -16.48 19.93 1.35
C LYS A 134 -16.50 19.08 2.62
N ILE A 135 -15.57 19.27 3.56
CA ILE A 135 -15.54 18.59 4.89
C ILE A 135 -16.80 18.91 5.72
N SER A 136 -17.46 20.04 5.47
CA SER A 136 -18.77 20.36 6.06
C SER A 136 -19.88 19.39 5.64
N ASN A 137 -19.74 18.71 4.50
CA ASN A 137 -20.68 17.66 4.12
C ASN A 137 -20.41 16.41 4.96
N LYS A 138 -21.23 16.25 6.01
CA LYS A 138 -21.11 15.16 6.97
C LYS A 138 -21.22 13.77 6.33
N TYR A 139 -21.99 13.58 5.25
CA TYR A 139 -22.02 12.30 4.52
C TYR A 139 -20.64 11.96 3.94
N LEU A 140 -20.01 12.92 3.25
CA LEU A 140 -18.69 12.74 2.66
C LEU A 140 -17.62 12.51 3.74
N GLN A 141 -17.69 13.27 4.83
CA GLN A 141 -16.79 13.16 5.97
C GLN A 141 -16.80 11.76 6.58
N PHE A 142 -17.98 11.22 6.90
CA PHE A 142 -18.11 9.88 7.48
C PHE A 142 -17.80 8.76 6.49
N SER A 143 -18.08 8.93 5.19
CA SER A 143 -17.69 7.97 4.16
C SER A 143 -16.18 7.85 4.02
N ILE A 144 -15.47 8.98 3.96
CA ILE A 144 -14.00 9.00 3.87
C ILE A 144 -13.40 8.43 5.15
N TYR A 145 -13.93 8.83 6.31
CA TYR A 145 -13.50 8.27 7.59
C TYR A 145 -13.68 6.74 7.63
N PHE A 146 -14.83 6.22 7.20
CA PHE A 146 -15.08 4.78 7.19
C PHE A 146 -14.11 4.04 6.26
N PHE A 147 -13.88 4.57 5.05
CA PHE A 147 -12.93 3.99 4.10
C PHE A 147 -11.51 3.94 4.71
N ILE A 148 -11.04 5.06 5.28
CA ILE A 148 -9.72 5.15 5.94
C ILE A 148 -9.65 4.19 7.14
N SER A 149 -10.70 4.14 7.96
CA SER A 149 -10.81 3.22 9.10
C SER A 149 -10.75 1.77 8.65
N PHE A 150 -11.46 1.41 7.57
CA PHE A 150 -11.44 0.05 7.02
C PHE A 150 -10.04 -0.30 6.56
N THR A 151 -9.41 0.55 5.74
CA THR A 151 -8.03 0.32 5.26
C THR A 151 -7.05 0.23 6.41
N PHE A 152 -7.19 1.08 7.43
CA PHE A 152 -6.39 1.02 8.66
C PHE A 152 -6.49 -0.34 9.35
N PHE A 153 -7.70 -0.81 9.67
CA PHE A 153 -7.89 -2.08 10.38
C PHE A 153 -7.50 -3.28 9.53
N ALA A 154 -7.85 -3.28 8.24
CA ALA A 154 -7.49 -4.35 7.29
C ALA A 154 -5.97 -4.50 7.15
N PHE A 155 -5.21 -3.45 7.43
CA PHE A 155 -3.75 -3.46 7.45
C PHE A 155 -3.18 -3.78 8.85
N MET A 156 -3.69 -3.12 9.88
CA MET A 156 -3.14 -3.18 11.24
C MET A 156 -3.39 -4.51 11.92
N ILE A 157 -4.58 -5.08 11.79
CA ILE A 157 -4.92 -6.33 12.48
C ILE A 157 -4.04 -7.48 11.98
N PRO A 158 -3.93 -7.77 10.67
CA PRO A 158 -3.01 -8.82 10.17
C PRO A 158 -1.56 -8.61 10.62
N THR A 159 -1.12 -7.36 10.69
CA THR A 159 0.25 -7.01 11.12
C THR A 159 0.46 -7.30 12.61
N LEU A 160 -0.52 -7.00 13.46
CA LEU A 160 -0.44 -7.24 14.91
C LEU A 160 -0.57 -8.72 15.28
N ILE A 161 -1.51 -9.43 14.66
CA ILE A 161 -1.77 -10.85 14.96
C ILE A 161 -0.88 -11.81 14.18
N LYS A 162 -0.16 -11.31 13.16
CA LYS A 162 0.81 -12.05 12.34
C LYS A 162 0.18 -13.19 11.53
N GLU A 163 -1.09 -13.02 11.16
CA GLU A 163 -1.81 -13.93 10.30
C GLU A 163 -2.57 -13.14 9.22
N MET A 164 -2.64 -13.71 8.02
CA MET A 164 -3.33 -13.09 6.89
C MET A 164 -4.14 -14.14 6.15
N ASN A 165 -5.47 -13.99 6.23
CA ASN A 165 -6.45 -14.80 5.53
C ASN A 165 -7.77 -14.00 5.40
N THR A 166 -8.71 -14.55 4.64
CA THR A 166 -10.04 -13.93 4.41
C THR A 166 -10.83 -13.73 5.69
N PHE A 167 -10.72 -14.62 6.68
CA PHE A 167 -11.42 -14.48 7.95
C PHE A 167 -10.96 -13.23 8.71
N ILE A 168 -9.65 -13.01 8.80
CA ILE A 168 -9.05 -11.85 9.44
C ILE A 168 -9.43 -10.56 8.72
N PHE A 169 -9.45 -10.57 7.38
CA PHE A 169 -9.89 -9.42 6.60
C PHE A 169 -11.34 -9.01 6.92
N ILE A 170 -12.26 -9.98 6.98
CA ILE A 170 -13.67 -9.73 7.33
C ILE A 170 -13.79 -9.21 8.76
N ILE A 171 -13.11 -9.82 9.73
CA ILE A 171 -13.08 -9.36 11.13
C ILE A 171 -12.57 -7.92 11.22
N SER A 172 -11.52 -7.59 10.47
CA SER A 172 -10.96 -6.23 10.42
C SER A 172 -11.97 -5.22 9.90
N GLY A 173 -12.70 -5.59 8.86
CA GLY A 173 -13.80 -4.78 8.32
C GLY A 173 -14.94 -4.60 9.33
N LEU A 174 -15.33 -5.66 10.03
CA LEU A 174 -16.39 -5.61 11.05
C LEU A 174 -16.01 -4.74 12.25
N ILE A 175 -14.75 -4.82 12.69
CA ILE A 175 -14.22 -3.94 13.76
C ILE A 175 -14.27 -2.49 13.30
N SER A 176 -13.80 -2.18 12.08
CA SER A 176 -13.88 -0.85 11.51
C SER A 176 -15.32 -0.32 11.44
N LEU A 177 -16.26 -1.17 11.01
CA LEU A 177 -17.68 -0.85 10.94
C LEU A 177 -18.23 -0.55 12.34
N GLY A 178 -17.95 -1.40 13.33
CA GLY A 178 -18.36 -1.20 14.71
C GLY A 178 -17.82 0.11 15.30
N CYS A 179 -16.52 0.38 15.16
CA CYS A 179 -15.90 1.63 15.61
C CYS A 179 -16.52 2.87 14.95
N THR A 180 -16.79 2.80 13.64
CA THR A 180 -17.40 3.89 12.89
C THR A 180 -18.85 4.15 13.31
N LEU A 181 -19.65 3.09 13.43
CA LEU A 181 -21.04 3.20 13.88
C LEU A 181 -21.13 3.68 15.33
N ALA A 182 -20.20 3.27 16.20
CA ALA A 182 -20.09 3.79 17.56
C ALA A 182 -19.79 5.29 17.55
N LEU A 183 -18.78 5.73 16.78
CA LEU A 183 -18.44 7.15 16.65
C LEU A 183 -19.63 7.98 16.15
N ILE A 184 -20.30 7.54 15.09
CA ILE A 184 -21.49 8.20 14.54
C ILE A 184 -22.59 8.26 15.59
N THR A 185 -22.84 7.15 16.30
CA THR A 185 -23.88 7.10 17.34
C THR A 185 -23.58 8.06 18.49
N PHE A 186 -22.33 8.16 18.94
CA PHE A 186 -21.92 9.12 19.96
C PHE A 186 -22.09 10.57 19.49
N ILE A 187 -21.74 10.87 18.23
CA ILE A 187 -21.95 12.20 17.64
C ILE A 187 -23.45 12.51 17.54
N PHE A 188 -24.26 11.59 17.01
CA PHE A 188 -25.71 11.77 16.87
C PHE A 188 -26.42 11.96 18.22
N ARG A 189 -25.98 11.25 19.27
CA ARG A 189 -26.50 11.45 20.64
C ARG A 189 -26.10 12.80 21.22
N SER A 190 -24.88 13.26 20.91
CA SER A 190 -24.32 14.47 21.51
C SER A 190 -24.69 15.75 20.76
N SER A 191 -25.02 15.68 19.47
CA SER A 191 -25.32 16.84 18.63
C SER A 191 -26.74 16.78 18.03
N PRO A 192 -27.70 17.54 18.60
CA PRO A 192 -28.94 17.93 17.92
C PRO A 192 -28.73 18.48 16.51
N GLY A 193 -27.72 19.32 16.26
CA GLY A 193 -27.46 19.90 14.93
C GLY A 193 -27.14 18.86 13.86
N THR A 194 -26.33 17.86 14.20
CA THR A 194 -26.03 16.73 13.31
C THR A 194 -27.26 15.90 12.97
N ARG A 195 -28.19 15.73 13.92
CA ARG A 195 -29.47 15.02 13.69
C ARG A 195 -30.39 15.75 12.72
N ALA A 196 -30.36 17.09 12.70
CA ALA A 196 -31.17 17.89 11.81
C ALA A 196 -30.64 17.88 10.36
N GLU A 197 -29.32 17.78 10.17
CA GLU A 197 -28.70 17.84 8.84
C GLU A 197 -28.63 16.49 8.11
N ILE A 198 -28.68 15.35 8.81
CA ILE A 198 -28.42 14.04 8.22
C ILE A 198 -29.50 13.03 8.61
N SER A 199 -29.93 12.24 7.63
CA SER A 199 -30.65 10.99 7.88
C SER A 199 -29.67 9.88 8.29
N LEU A 200 -29.79 9.40 9.53
CA LEU A 200 -28.99 8.29 10.05
C LEU A 200 -29.13 7.04 9.17
N LYS A 201 -30.33 6.75 8.66
CA LYS A 201 -30.58 5.60 7.77
C LYS A 201 -29.79 5.72 6.47
N LYS A 202 -29.78 6.90 5.86
CA LYS A 202 -29.04 7.16 4.61
C LYS A 202 -27.53 7.05 4.84
N LEU A 203 -27.03 7.56 5.97
CA LEU A 203 -25.62 7.48 6.33
C LEU A 203 -25.18 6.03 6.57
N ILE A 204 -25.95 5.24 7.34
CA ILE A 204 -25.68 3.82 7.57
C ILE A 204 -25.70 3.04 6.25
N SER A 205 -26.68 3.31 5.39
CA SER A 205 -26.76 2.69 4.06
C SER A 205 -25.52 2.97 3.21
N LEU A 206 -25.02 4.22 3.23
CA LEU A 206 -23.79 4.60 2.53
C LEU A 206 -22.55 3.88 3.08
N ILE A 207 -22.43 3.74 4.39
CA ILE A 207 -21.32 3.02 5.04
C ILE A 207 -21.37 1.53 4.71
N LEU A 208 -22.55 0.91 4.79
CA LEU A 208 -22.74 -0.50 4.42
C LEU A 208 -22.44 -0.72 2.93
N SER A 209 -22.83 0.21 2.06
CA SER A 209 -22.48 0.15 0.64
C SER A 209 -20.96 0.14 0.44
N ILE A 210 -20.22 1.03 1.12
CA ILE A 210 -18.75 1.04 1.06
C ILE A 210 -18.17 -0.29 1.58
N TYR A 211 -18.70 -0.82 2.68
CA TYR A 211 -18.25 -2.11 3.24
C TYR A 211 -18.41 -3.24 2.23
N ILE A 212 -19.58 -3.33 1.59
CA ILE A 212 -19.88 -4.32 0.56
C ILE A 212 -18.94 -4.13 -0.63
N THR A 213 -18.76 -2.91 -1.12
CA THR A 213 -17.85 -2.62 -2.25
C THR A 213 -16.41 -3.05 -1.95
N ILE A 214 -15.89 -2.77 -0.75
CA ILE A 214 -14.53 -3.18 -0.38
C ILE A 214 -14.42 -4.72 -0.31
N ASN A 215 -15.43 -5.41 0.23
CA ASN A 215 -15.44 -6.88 0.25
C ASN A 215 -15.53 -7.47 -1.17
N VAL A 216 -16.29 -6.85 -2.07
CA VAL A 216 -16.33 -7.22 -3.49
C VAL A 216 -14.93 -7.07 -4.12
N PHE A 217 -14.23 -5.96 -3.84
CA PHE A 217 -12.87 -5.77 -4.33
C PHE A 217 -11.89 -6.81 -3.78
N TYR A 218 -12.03 -7.18 -2.50
CA TYR A 218 -11.24 -8.25 -1.91
C TYR A 218 -11.51 -9.59 -2.61
N TYR A 219 -12.78 -9.96 -2.79
CA TYR A 219 -13.17 -11.21 -3.44
C TYR A 219 -12.65 -11.35 -4.88
N PHE A 220 -12.60 -10.24 -5.62
CA PHE A 220 -12.04 -10.22 -6.97
C PHE A 220 -10.51 -10.04 -7.03
N ASN A 221 -9.82 -10.11 -5.89
CA ASN A 221 -8.36 -9.91 -5.76
C ASN A 221 -7.90 -8.56 -6.33
N LEU A 222 -8.75 -7.52 -6.21
CA LEU A 222 -8.45 -6.13 -6.61
C LEU A 222 -7.70 -5.35 -5.53
N ILE A 223 -7.71 -5.84 -4.30
CA ILE A 223 -6.95 -5.26 -3.18
C ILE A 223 -5.63 -6.02 -3.09
N PRO A 224 -4.47 -5.34 -3.08
CA PRO A 224 -3.20 -6.03 -2.93
C PRO A 224 -3.08 -6.64 -1.52
N PRO A 225 -2.37 -7.77 -1.39
CA PRO A 225 -2.14 -8.45 -0.12
C PRO A 225 -1.12 -7.69 0.74
N VAL A 226 -1.51 -6.56 1.32
CA VAL A 226 -0.66 -5.81 2.24
C VAL A 226 -0.63 -6.54 3.59
N PRO A 227 0.53 -6.74 4.25
CA PRO A 227 1.83 -6.08 4.05
C PRO A 227 2.86 -6.83 3.18
N LEU A 228 2.45 -7.83 2.40
CA LEU A 228 3.36 -8.60 1.55
C LEU A 228 3.69 -7.87 0.25
N ALA A 229 4.97 -7.84 -0.12
CA ALA A 229 5.43 -7.25 -1.37
C ALA A 229 6.68 -7.96 -1.88
N MET A 230 6.75 -8.27 -3.17
CA MET A 230 7.99 -8.80 -3.76
C MET A 230 9.05 -7.69 -3.86
N ASP A 231 10.16 -7.85 -3.15
CA ASP A 231 11.31 -6.92 -3.15
C ASP A 231 12.28 -7.22 -4.30
N ALA A 232 12.55 -8.51 -4.57
CA ALA A 232 13.37 -8.94 -5.69
C ALA A 232 12.81 -10.20 -6.36
N GLY A 233 12.91 -10.26 -7.68
CA GLY A 233 12.62 -11.45 -8.47
C GLY A 233 13.65 -11.57 -9.60
N LEU A 234 14.38 -12.68 -9.63
CA LEU A 234 15.54 -12.87 -10.51
C LEU A 234 15.51 -14.25 -11.15
N VAL A 235 15.85 -14.30 -12.43
CA VAL A 235 16.16 -15.54 -13.15
C VAL A 235 17.66 -15.77 -13.08
N ALA A 236 18.08 -16.94 -12.62
CA ALA A 236 19.45 -17.24 -12.24
C ALA A 236 19.93 -18.57 -12.82
N HIS A 237 21.24 -18.65 -13.03
CA HIS A 237 21.94 -19.87 -13.45
C HIS A 237 22.30 -20.78 -12.27
N ASP A 238 22.47 -20.19 -11.08
CA ASP A 238 22.84 -20.91 -9.86
C ASP A 238 22.33 -20.15 -8.64
N VAL A 239 21.80 -20.89 -7.68
CA VAL A 239 21.38 -20.37 -6.38
C VAL A 239 21.94 -21.29 -5.31
N ARG A 240 22.77 -20.74 -4.42
CA ARG A 240 23.35 -21.49 -3.29
C ARG A 240 22.95 -20.83 -1.98
N LYS A 241 22.57 -21.66 -1.01
CA LYS A 241 22.34 -21.22 0.36
C LYS A 241 23.59 -21.51 1.19
N ILE A 242 24.27 -20.47 1.67
CA ILE A 242 25.46 -20.59 2.53
C ILE A 242 25.22 -19.72 3.76
N ASN A 243 25.34 -20.27 4.97
CA ASN A 243 25.17 -19.53 6.23
C ASN A 243 23.88 -18.71 6.32
N ASN A 244 22.77 -19.25 5.80
CA ASN A 244 21.46 -18.60 5.75
C ASN A 244 21.38 -17.35 4.84
N GLU A 245 22.36 -17.15 3.96
CA GLU A 245 22.32 -16.19 2.86
C GLU A 245 22.17 -16.89 1.51
N TYR A 246 21.46 -16.24 0.59
CA TYR A 246 21.30 -16.73 -0.78
C TYR A 246 22.30 -16.05 -1.70
N ILE A 247 23.21 -16.83 -2.26
CA ILE A 247 24.13 -16.38 -3.31
C ILE A 247 23.50 -16.71 -4.65
N VAL A 248 23.11 -15.68 -5.38
CA VAL A 248 22.38 -15.79 -6.65
C VAL A 248 23.30 -15.35 -7.79
N THR A 249 23.48 -16.21 -8.78
CA THR A 249 24.26 -15.93 -9.99
C THR A 249 23.32 -15.70 -11.17
N TYR A 250 23.27 -14.49 -11.72
CA TYR A 250 22.32 -14.11 -12.76
C TYR A 250 22.94 -13.20 -13.84
N GLU A 251 22.28 -13.10 -14.99
CA GLU A 251 22.66 -12.18 -16.07
C GLU A 251 22.14 -10.78 -15.76
N ARG A 252 23.05 -9.81 -15.61
CA ARG A 252 22.69 -8.41 -15.38
C ARG A 252 22.34 -7.71 -16.69
N ASN A 253 21.14 -7.14 -16.75
CA ASN A 253 20.76 -6.24 -17.84
C ASN A 253 21.71 -5.03 -17.93
N PRO A 254 21.98 -4.51 -19.14
CA PRO A 254 22.76 -3.29 -19.33
C PRO A 254 22.20 -2.13 -18.50
N TRP A 255 23.08 -1.34 -17.89
CA TRP A 255 22.73 -0.28 -16.93
C TRP A 255 21.81 0.80 -17.50
N TYR A 256 21.80 0.99 -18.81
CA TYR A 256 20.94 1.94 -19.50
C TYR A 256 19.51 1.42 -19.73
N ILE A 257 19.24 0.11 -19.62
CA ILE A 257 17.88 -0.45 -19.77
C ILE A 257 17.16 -0.43 -18.41
N PHE A 258 16.88 0.76 -17.89
CA PHE A 258 16.15 0.92 -16.61
C PHE A 258 14.62 0.75 -16.78
N TRP A 259 14.11 0.88 -18.01
CA TRP A 259 12.68 0.80 -18.34
C TRP A 259 12.19 -0.62 -18.72
N ARG A 260 13.07 -1.57 -19.06
CA ARG A 260 12.72 -2.98 -19.35
C ARG A 260 13.24 -3.96 -18.30
N LYS A 261 12.85 -3.77 -17.03
CA LYS A 261 13.14 -4.76 -15.96
C LYS A 261 12.44 -6.11 -16.16
N HIS A 262 11.50 -6.22 -17.11
CA HIS A 262 10.56 -7.35 -17.26
C HIS A 262 10.73 -8.15 -18.57
N HIS A 263 11.87 -8.07 -19.25
CA HIS A 263 12.15 -8.92 -20.41
C HIS A 263 13.63 -9.30 -20.44
N VAL A 264 14.04 -10.08 -19.44
CA VAL A 264 15.40 -10.62 -19.36
C VAL A 264 15.50 -11.76 -20.36
N THR A 265 16.44 -11.67 -21.30
CA THR A 265 16.79 -12.83 -22.12
C THR A 265 17.76 -13.68 -21.32
N PHE A 266 17.37 -14.90 -21.00
CA PHE A 266 18.18 -15.88 -20.28
C PHE A 266 18.80 -16.86 -21.27
N HIS A 267 20.13 -16.91 -21.31
CA HIS A 267 20.88 -17.77 -22.22
C HIS A 267 21.11 -19.13 -21.56
N ARG A 268 20.31 -20.11 -21.95
CA ARG A 268 20.35 -21.46 -21.36
C ARG A 268 21.30 -22.36 -22.14
N GLN A 269 22.18 -23.07 -21.44
CA GLN A 269 22.95 -24.18 -22.01
C GLN A 269 22.15 -25.50 -21.97
N ALA A 270 22.44 -26.42 -22.88
CA ALA A 270 21.80 -27.73 -22.90
C ALA A 270 21.97 -28.46 -21.55
N GLY A 271 20.86 -28.95 -20.98
CA GLY A 271 20.85 -29.62 -19.68
C GLY A 271 20.99 -28.71 -18.44
N GLN A 272 21.15 -27.39 -18.63
CA GLN A 272 21.28 -26.44 -17.53
C GLN A 272 19.92 -26.18 -16.86
N ARG A 273 19.96 -26.16 -15.52
CA ARG A 273 18.82 -25.76 -14.68
C ARG A 273 18.58 -24.25 -14.76
N VAL A 274 17.33 -23.85 -14.77
CA VAL A 274 16.93 -22.44 -14.67
C VAL A 274 16.32 -22.25 -13.29
N TYR A 275 16.88 -21.33 -12.53
CA TYR A 275 16.42 -20.98 -11.20
C TYR A 275 15.63 -19.68 -11.26
N VAL A 276 14.55 -19.58 -10.50
CA VAL A 276 13.87 -18.32 -10.22
C VAL A 276 13.95 -18.08 -8.72
N PHE A 277 14.70 -17.06 -8.34
CA PHE A 277 14.86 -16.61 -6.96
C PHE A 277 13.96 -15.42 -6.69
N THR A 278 13.31 -15.42 -5.54
CA THR A 278 12.47 -14.30 -5.09
C THR A 278 12.76 -13.96 -3.64
N SER A 279 12.66 -12.66 -3.35
CA SER A 279 12.67 -12.09 -2.01
C SER A 279 11.38 -11.30 -1.85
N VAL A 280 10.54 -11.71 -0.91
CA VAL A 280 9.27 -11.07 -0.60
C VAL A 280 9.39 -10.47 0.79
N PHE A 281 9.19 -9.16 0.89
CA PHE A 281 9.06 -8.49 2.17
C PHE A 281 7.83 -9.02 2.91
N ALA A 282 8.02 -9.34 4.18
CA ALA A 282 6.96 -9.68 5.10
C ALA A 282 7.33 -9.24 6.52
N PRO A 283 6.34 -8.89 7.36
CA PRO A 283 6.57 -8.70 8.78
C PRO A 283 7.25 -9.91 9.41
N THR A 284 8.15 -9.63 10.35
CA THR A 284 9.00 -10.53 11.17
C THR A 284 8.52 -11.96 11.41
N ASP A 285 7.21 -12.15 11.59
CA ASP A 285 6.60 -13.39 12.09
C ASP A 285 5.33 -13.82 11.33
N LEU A 286 5.04 -13.21 10.17
CA LEU A 286 3.85 -13.57 9.38
C LEU A 286 3.99 -15.01 8.86
N LYS A 287 3.04 -15.88 9.19
CA LYS A 287 3.00 -17.26 8.66
C LYS A 287 2.24 -17.30 7.35
N LYS A 288 2.96 -17.46 6.23
CA LYS A 288 2.32 -17.58 4.91
C LYS A 288 3.12 -18.46 3.96
N SER A 289 2.43 -19.36 3.25
CA SER A 289 2.98 -20.13 2.15
C SER A 289 2.98 -19.30 0.87
N ILE A 290 4.11 -19.31 0.17
CA ILE A 290 4.30 -18.62 -1.11
C ILE A 290 4.68 -19.67 -2.16
N PHE A 291 4.11 -19.53 -3.35
CA PHE A 291 4.28 -20.45 -4.47
C PHE A 291 4.87 -19.72 -5.67
N HIS A 292 5.68 -20.44 -6.45
CA HIS A 292 6.08 -20.04 -7.79
C HIS A 292 5.21 -20.78 -8.81
N ARG A 293 4.29 -20.05 -9.44
CA ARG A 293 3.47 -20.53 -10.55
C ARG A 293 4.19 -20.25 -11.86
N TRP A 294 4.75 -21.29 -12.45
CA TRP A 294 5.44 -21.24 -13.73
C TRP A 294 4.42 -21.25 -14.88
N LYS A 295 4.54 -20.26 -15.76
CA LYS A 295 3.73 -20.12 -16.97
C LYS A 295 4.62 -20.04 -18.19
N ARG A 296 4.18 -20.68 -19.27
CA ARG A 296 4.80 -20.59 -20.59
C ARG A 296 3.82 -19.91 -21.55
N TYR A 297 4.33 -19.00 -22.37
CA TYR A 297 3.53 -18.44 -23.45
C TYR A 297 3.39 -19.45 -24.59
N ASN A 298 2.17 -19.74 -24.99
CA ASN A 298 1.89 -20.53 -26.18
C ASN A 298 1.57 -19.58 -27.35
N PRO A 299 2.46 -19.46 -28.35
CA PRO A 299 2.24 -18.57 -29.48
C PRO A 299 1.09 -19.01 -30.40
N GLU A 300 0.72 -20.28 -30.40
CA GLU A 300 -0.39 -20.81 -31.23
C GLU A 300 -1.75 -20.38 -30.69
N THR A 301 -1.91 -20.40 -29.36
CA THR A 301 -3.18 -20.03 -28.70
C THR A 301 -3.21 -18.57 -28.23
N GLY A 302 -2.05 -17.91 -28.22
CA GLY A 302 -1.86 -16.55 -27.70
C GLY A 302 -2.05 -16.44 -26.19
N LYS A 303 -2.01 -17.55 -25.45
CA LYS A 303 -2.31 -17.62 -24.01
C LYS A 303 -1.11 -18.08 -23.19
N TRP A 304 -1.08 -17.66 -21.93
CA TRP A 304 -0.16 -18.16 -20.92
C TRP A 304 -0.71 -19.45 -20.30
N GLU A 305 0.03 -20.53 -20.41
CA GLU A 305 -0.34 -21.85 -19.89
C GLU A 305 0.46 -22.14 -18.61
N VAL A 306 -0.23 -22.53 -17.55
CA VAL A 306 0.42 -22.97 -16.29
C VAL A 306 1.09 -24.30 -16.55
N THR A 307 2.38 -24.38 -16.24
CA THR A 307 3.12 -25.64 -16.34
C THR A 307 3.22 -26.31 -14.98
N ASP A 308 3.52 -25.55 -13.93
CA ASP A 308 3.80 -26.08 -12.59
C ASP A 308 3.51 -25.02 -11.53
N ASP A 309 2.98 -25.46 -10.39
CA ASP A 309 2.89 -24.70 -9.15
C ASP A 309 3.82 -25.35 -8.14
N ILE A 310 4.92 -24.67 -7.82
CA ILE A 310 5.97 -25.19 -6.94
C ILE A 310 6.00 -24.35 -5.68
N ASP A 311 5.70 -24.97 -4.54
CA ASP A 311 5.92 -24.39 -3.22
C ASP A 311 7.41 -24.32 -2.91
N PHE A 312 7.81 -23.39 -2.06
CA PHE A 312 9.17 -23.39 -1.54
C PHE A 312 9.16 -23.10 -0.05
N GLU A 313 9.90 -23.94 0.68
CA GLU A 313 10.13 -23.70 2.10
C GLU A 313 10.93 -22.41 2.29
N VAL A 314 10.39 -21.58 3.16
CA VAL A 314 10.93 -20.27 3.51
C VAL A 314 12.17 -20.46 4.38
N ALA A 315 13.28 -19.84 3.99
CA ALA A 315 14.38 -19.61 4.91
C ALA A 315 14.57 -18.12 5.16
N GLY A 316 14.18 -17.65 6.34
CA GLY A 316 14.34 -16.25 6.72
C GLY A 316 13.70 -15.96 8.06
N GLY A 317 14.53 -15.63 9.05
CA GLY A 317 14.11 -15.23 10.39
C GLY A 317 14.10 -13.72 10.57
N ARG A 318 13.06 -13.27 11.30
CA ARG A 318 12.80 -12.01 12.01
C ARG A 318 12.87 -10.67 11.25
N ASP A 319 13.67 -10.45 10.22
CA ASP A 319 13.79 -9.07 9.67
C ASP A 319 13.95 -8.96 8.16
N ARG A 320 14.05 -10.09 7.46
CA ARG A 320 14.51 -10.13 6.07
C ARG A 320 13.47 -10.62 5.05
N GLY A 321 12.23 -10.87 5.50
CA GLY A 321 11.13 -11.37 4.67
C GLY A 321 11.30 -12.84 4.24
N PHE A 322 10.46 -13.28 3.30
CA PHE A 322 10.50 -14.60 2.69
C PHE A 322 11.49 -14.64 1.54
N ARG A 323 12.40 -15.61 1.55
CA ARG A 323 13.34 -15.84 0.45
C ARG A 323 13.36 -17.30 0.08
N GLY A 324 13.39 -17.53 -1.23
CA GLY A 324 13.46 -18.87 -1.75
C GLY A 324 13.65 -18.87 -3.25
N TYR A 325 13.76 -20.08 -3.78
CA TYR A 325 13.88 -20.29 -5.21
C TYR A 325 13.19 -21.58 -5.61
N THR A 326 12.75 -21.63 -6.86
CA THR A 326 12.36 -22.88 -7.52
C THR A 326 13.17 -23.02 -8.80
N TYR A 327 13.29 -24.23 -9.32
CA TYR A 327 14.07 -24.48 -10.52
C TYR A 327 13.44 -25.56 -11.39
N LYS A 328 13.74 -25.51 -12.69
CA LYS A 328 13.38 -26.57 -13.62
C LYS A 328 14.57 -26.89 -14.55
N ASN A 329 14.67 -28.15 -14.96
CA ASN A 329 15.82 -28.64 -15.72
C ASN A 329 15.63 -28.54 -17.24
N ASN A 330 14.38 -28.64 -17.73
CA ASN A 330 14.06 -28.86 -19.15
C ASN A 330 13.08 -27.83 -19.71
N LEU A 331 13.37 -26.53 -19.54
CA LEU A 331 12.52 -25.50 -20.14
C LEU A 331 12.75 -25.42 -21.65
N ARG A 332 11.65 -25.26 -22.40
CA ARG A 332 11.67 -25.01 -23.84
C ARG A 332 12.02 -23.55 -24.13
N GLU A 333 12.55 -23.31 -25.31
CA GLU A 333 12.76 -21.95 -25.82
C GLU A 333 11.43 -21.16 -25.91
N GLY A 334 11.53 -19.85 -25.72
CA GLY A 334 10.39 -18.92 -25.78
C GLY A 334 10.17 -18.13 -24.49
N GLN A 335 8.98 -17.53 -24.37
CA GLN A 335 8.63 -16.65 -23.25
C GLN A 335 8.09 -17.44 -22.05
N TRP A 336 8.61 -17.08 -20.89
CA TRP A 336 8.27 -17.65 -19.60
C TRP A 336 7.98 -16.56 -18.59
N LYS A 337 7.13 -16.90 -17.64
CA LYS A 337 6.72 -16.03 -16.56
C LYS A 337 6.57 -16.87 -15.31
N VAL A 338 7.04 -16.36 -14.18
CA VAL A 338 6.76 -16.94 -12.86
C VAL A 338 5.96 -15.93 -12.06
N GLU A 339 4.76 -16.33 -11.65
CA GLU A 339 3.95 -15.57 -10.70
C GLU A 339 4.30 -16.03 -9.29
N VAL A 340 4.61 -15.07 -8.43
CA VAL A 340 4.80 -15.29 -7.00
C VAL A 340 3.44 -15.06 -6.34
N ILE A 341 2.83 -16.13 -5.84
CA ILE A 341 1.45 -16.10 -5.34
C ILE A 341 1.34 -16.62 -3.91
N THR A 342 0.35 -16.15 -3.17
CA THR A 342 -0.07 -16.76 -1.89
C THR A 342 -1.06 -17.90 -2.14
N GLU A 343 -1.36 -18.66 -1.08
CA GLU A 343 -2.41 -19.69 -1.08
C GLU A 343 -3.79 -19.18 -1.53
N GLU A 344 -4.14 -17.92 -1.26
CA GLU A 344 -5.38 -17.26 -1.74
C GLU A 344 -5.30 -16.73 -3.17
N GLU A 345 -4.34 -17.16 -3.99
CA GLU A 345 -4.21 -16.73 -5.38
C GLU A 345 -3.93 -15.23 -5.54
N LEU A 346 -3.34 -14.60 -4.52
CA LEU A 346 -2.93 -13.20 -4.55
C LEU A 346 -1.52 -13.08 -5.12
N ILE A 347 -1.39 -12.31 -6.20
CA ILE A 347 -0.10 -12.09 -6.87
C ILE A 347 0.71 -11.06 -6.10
N LEU A 348 1.85 -11.50 -5.57
CA LEU A 348 2.86 -10.67 -4.89
C LEU A 348 3.85 -10.03 -5.85
N GLY A 349 4.10 -10.68 -6.98
CA GLY A 349 5.09 -10.26 -7.95
C GLY A 349 5.15 -11.18 -9.16
N ILE A 350 5.80 -10.70 -10.22
CA ILE A 350 5.94 -11.42 -11.49
C ILE A 350 7.39 -11.32 -11.95
N VAL A 351 7.96 -12.47 -12.36
CA VAL A 351 9.28 -12.56 -12.99
C VAL A 351 9.11 -13.01 -14.44
N ASP A 352 9.34 -12.10 -15.38
CA ASP A 352 9.18 -12.32 -16.83
C ASP A 352 10.54 -12.45 -17.52
N PHE A 353 10.70 -13.48 -18.36
CA PHE A 353 11.94 -13.77 -19.06
C PHE A 353 11.73 -14.56 -20.35
N GLU A 354 12.68 -14.47 -21.26
CA GLU A 354 12.72 -15.24 -22.50
C GLU A 354 13.91 -16.20 -22.44
N ILE A 355 13.67 -17.49 -22.64
CA ILE A 355 14.73 -18.48 -22.72
C ILE A 355 15.21 -18.55 -24.15
N LYS A 356 16.52 -18.40 -24.36
CA LYS A 356 17.20 -18.72 -25.62
C LYS A 356 18.26 -19.78 -25.38
N ASN A 357 18.20 -20.87 -26.13
CA ASN A 357 19.19 -21.93 -25.99
C ASN A 357 20.49 -21.52 -26.69
N THR A 358 21.63 -21.70 -26.02
CA THR A 358 22.94 -21.34 -26.55
C THR A 358 23.95 -22.47 -26.35
N SER A 359 24.83 -22.64 -27.34
CA SER A 359 25.90 -23.65 -27.29
C SER A 359 27.14 -23.15 -26.51
N GLN A 360 27.29 -21.83 -26.35
CA GLN A 360 28.41 -21.21 -25.63
C GLN A 360 27.91 -20.50 -24.37
N PRO A 361 28.68 -20.55 -23.25
CA PRO A 361 28.29 -19.84 -22.03
C PRO A 361 28.27 -18.33 -22.28
N HIS A 362 27.16 -17.67 -21.95
CA HIS A 362 27.07 -16.22 -22.00
C HIS A 362 28.03 -15.62 -20.96
N LYS A 363 29.17 -15.09 -21.41
CA LYS A 363 30.21 -14.52 -20.53
C LYS A 363 29.98 -13.03 -20.22
N GLY A 364 29.04 -12.37 -20.92
CA GLY A 364 28.71 -10.96 -20.68
C GLY A 364 27.81 -10.79 -19.45
N GLY A 365 28.18 -9.92 -18.51
CA GLY A 365 27.24 -9.43 -17.49
C GLY A 365 26.82 -10.41 -16.39
N MET A 366 27.50 -11.55 -16.21
CA MET A 366 27.24 -12.45 -15.08
C MET A 366 27.59 -11.78 -13.75
N VAL A 367 26.61 -11.67 -12.85
CA VAL A 367 26.77 -11.05 -11.53
C VAL A 367 26.39 -12.05 -10.45
N LYS A 368 27.20 -12.09 -9.39
CA LYS A 368 26.87 -12.76 -8.13
C LYS A 368 26.42 -11.72 -7.13
N ARG A 369 25.27 -11.93 -6.51
CA ARG A 369 24.73 -11.08 -5.46
C ARG A 369 24.32 -11.92 -4.26
N SER A 370 24.66 -11.46 -3.05
CA SER A 370 24.16 -12.02 -1.80
C SER A 370 22.84 -11.33 -1.41
N PHE A 371 21.91 -12.10 -0.86
CA PHE A 371 20.59 -11.65 -0.38
C PHE A 371 20.34 -12.05 1.07
#